data_AF-A0A662HBK2-F1
#
_entry.id   AF-A0A662HBK2-F1
#
_cell.length_a   1.000
_cell.length_b   1.000
_cell.length_c   1.000
_cell.angle_alpha   90.00
_cell.angle_beta   90.00
_cell.angle_gamma   90.00
#
_symmetry.space_group_name_H-M   'P 1'
#
loop_
_entity.id
_entity.type
_entity.pdbx_description
1 polymer ?
#
loop_
_entity_poly.entity_id
_entity_poly.type
_entity_poly.pdbx_seq_one_letter_code
_entity_poly.pdbx_strand_id
1 'polypeptide(L)'
;MRAVVNYFTGAECRAVRRFLRLEGERMRAAVHDAVREILRKHRGRMAILRPKHVASLLLLPPHPVALSVILSLMPRVVVVDGREWRVAREEGSRLFYVRAS
;
A
#
# COMPACT_ATOMS: atom_id res chain seq x y z
N MET A 1 17.70 24.05 7.82
CA MET A 1 16.90 22.84 7.57
C MET A 1 15.45 23.15 7.91
N ARG A 2 14.58 23.44 6.94
CA ARG A 2 13.16 23.77 7.22
C ARG A 2 12.43 22.46 7.52
N ALA A 3 11.99 22.27 8.75
CA ALA A 3 11.01 21.25 9.07
C ALA A 3 9.72 21.62 8.32
N VAL A 4 9.41 20.87 7.27
CA VAL A 4 8.10 20.94 6.63
C VAL A 4 7.12 20.33 7.63
N VAL A 5 6.53 21.16 8.48
CA VAL A 5 5.41 20.73 9.31
C VAL A 5 4.22 20.59 8.37
N ASN A 6 4.04 19.39 7.81
CA ASN A 6 2.85 19.07 7.04
C ASN A 6 1.67 18.99 8.01
N TYR A 7 0.96 20.10 8.16
CA TYR A 7 -0.33 20.10 8.84
C TYR A 7 -1.33 19.41 7.91
N PHE A 8 -1.83 18.25 8.31
CA PHE A 8 -2.92 17.58 7.61
C PHE A 8 -4.20 18.40 7.77
N THR A 9 -4.87 18.64 6.66
CA THR A 9 -6.17 19.32 6.65
C THR A 9 -7.23 18.48 7.36
N GLY A 10 -8.31 19.13 7.80
CA GLY A 10 -9.45 18.42 8.38
C GLY A 10 -10.05 17.37 7.44
N ALA A 11 -9.99 17.57 6.12
CA ALA A 11 -10.46 16.62 5.12
C ALA A 11 -9.57 15.36 5.06
N GLU A 12 -8.26 15.54 5.08
CA GLU A 12 -7.27 14.46 5.08
C GLU A 12 -7.38 13.60 6.34
N CYS A 13 -7.51 14.23 7.51
CA CYS A 13 -7.74 13.53 8.76
C CYS A 13 -9.06 12.73 8.74
N ARG A 14 -10.12 13.25 8.11
CA ARG A 14 -11.38 12.51 7.94
C ARG A 14 -11.23 11.30 7.03
N ALA A 15 -10.51 11.42 5.92
CA ALA A 15 -10.26 10.30 5.00
C ALA A 15 -9.52 9.15 5.71
N VAL A 16 -8.46 9.48 6.43
CA VAL A 16 -7.70 8.51 7.24
C VAL A 16 -8.58 7.87 8.31
N ARG A 17 -9.37 8.65 9.06
CA ARG A 17 -10.28 8.10 10.07
C ARG A 17 -11.33 7.17 9.47
N ARG A 18 -11.87 7.47 8.28
CA ARG A 18 -12.82 6.57 7.60
C ARG A 18 -12.15 5.25 7.23
N PHE A 19 -10.94 5.31 6.67
CA PHE A 19 -10.17 4.10 6.37
C PHE A 19 -9.89 3.25 7.61
N LEU A 20 -9.46 3.88 8.71
CA LEU A 20 -9.18 3.19 9.98
C LEU A 20 -10.44 2.67 10.70
N ARG A 21 -11.64 3.10 10.28
CA ARG A 21 -12.92 2.59 10.80
C ARG A 21 -13.45 1.39 10.00
N LEU A 22 -12.81 1.02 8.90
CA LEU A 22 -13.15 -0.22 8.20
C LEU A 22 -12.89 -1.41 9.14
N GLU A 23 -13.78 -2.39 9.12
CA GLU A 23 -13.53 -3.69 9.74
C GLU A 23 -12.23 -4.29 9.19
N GLY A 24 -11.45 -4.97 10.03
CA GLY A 24 -10.09 -5.43 9.71
C GLY A 24 -10.00 -6.17 8.37
N GLU A 25 -10.97 -7.04 8.06
CA GLU A 25 -11.02 -7.77 6.80
C GLU A 25 -11.31 -6.89 5.59
N ARG A 26 -12.20 -5.90 5.71
CA ARG A 26 -12.47 -4.94 4.62
C ARG A 26 -11.26 -4.05 4.35
N MET A 27 -10.56 -3.64 5.39
CA MET A 27 -9.34 -2.85 5.28
C MET A 27 -8.23 -3.67 4.59
N ARG A 28 -8.03 -4.93 5.00
CA ARG A 28 -7.10 -5.87 4.37
C ARG A 28 -7.43 -6.07 2.89
N ALA A 29 -8.70 -6.33 2.56
CA ALA A 29 -9.15 -6.51 1.19
C ALA A 29 -8.84 -5.28 0.31
N ALA A 30 -9.14 -4.07 0.79
CA ALA A 30 -8.84 -2.84 0.07
C ALA A 30 -7.33 -2.66 -0.20
N VAL A 31 -6.48 -2.94 0.79
CA VAL A 31 -5.01 -2.90 0.61
C VAL A 31 -4.54 -3.94 -0.39
N HIS A 32 -5.05 -5.17 -0.31
CA HIS A 32 -4.69 -6.25 -1.22
C HIS A 32 -5.09 -5.93 -2.67
N ASP A 33 -6.29 -5.41 -2.88
CA ASP A 33 -6.79 -5.04 -4.22
C ASP A 33 -5.99 -3.89 -4.82
N ALA A 34 -5.61 -2.89 -4.01
CA ALA A 34 -4.71 -1.84 -4.45
C ALA A 34 -3.32 -2.38 -4.82
N VAL A 35 -2.77 -3.35 -4.05
CA VAL A 35 -1.49 -3.99 -4.40
C VAL A 35 -1.61 -4.78 -5.71
N ARG A 36 -2.67 -5.57 -5.89
CA ARG A 36 -2.93 -6.28 -7.16
C ARG A 36 -2.98 -5.32 -8.33
N GLU A 37 -3.67 -4.20 -8.17
CA GLU A 37 -3.79 -3.18 -9.21
C GLU A 37 -2.43 -2.58 -9.61
N ILE A 38 -1.55 -2.32 -8.64
CA ILE A 38 -0.19 -1.87 -8.93
C ILE A 38 0.57 -2.95 -9.70
N LEU A 39 0.59 -4.20 -9.20
CA LEU A 39 1.36 -5.28 -9.79
C LEU A 39 0.91 -5.66 -11.21
N ARG A 40 -0.39 -5.57 -11.49
CA ARG A 40 -0.97 -5.77 -12.82
C ARG A 40 -0.34 -4.85 -13.86
N LYS A 41 0.02 -3.62 -13.48
CA LYS A 41 0.68 -2.65 -14.36
C LYS A 41 2.15 -2.99 -14.65
N HIS A 42 2.78 -3.85 -13.84
CA HIS A 42 4.22 -4.15 -13.95
C HIS A 42 4.59 -5.25 -14.95
N ARG A 43 3.65 -5.83 -15.72
CA ARG A 43 3.86 -6.77 -16.86
C ARG A 43 4.96 -7.83 -16.64
N GLY A 44 5.11 -8.34 -15.40
CA GLY A 44 6.09 -9.38 -15.06
C GLY A 44 7.52 -8.93 -14.78
N ARG A 45 7.79 -7.61 -14.74
CA ARG A 45 9.04 -7.06 -14.23
C ARG A 45 8.98 -6.94 -12.71
N MET A 46 10.12 -6.95 -12.03
CA MET A 46 10.19 -6.65 -10.60
C MET A 46 9.49 -5.32 -10.29
N ALA A 47 8.70 -5.28 -9.22
CA ALA A 47 7.95 -4.11 -8.80
C ALA A 47 8.38 -3.69 -7.39
N ILE A 48 8.68 -2.40 -7.22
CA ILE A 48 9.06 -1.83 -5.92
C ILE A 48 7.86 -1.06 -5.38
N LEU A 49 7.20 -1.62 -4.38
CA LEU A 49 6.02 -1.01 -3.76
C LEU A 49 6.41 -0.36 -2.43
N ARG A 50 5.79 0.78 -2.16
CA ARG A 50 5.85 1.49 -0.88
C ARG A 50 4.42 1.77 -0.42
N PRO A 51 4.15 1.91 0.89
CA PRO A 51 2.82 2.22 1.40
C PRO A 51 2.18 3.44 0.74
N LYS A 52 2.98 4.46 0.39
CA LYS A 52 2.49 5.65 -0.32
C LYS A 52 1.90 5.36 -1.70
N HIS A 53 2.38 4.33 -2.40
CA HIS A 53 1.83 3.94 -3.71
C HIS A 53 0.43 3.34 -3.54
N VAL A 54 0.24 2.52 -2.49
CA VAL A 54 -1.06 1.95 -2.13
C VAL A 54 -2.00 3.04 -1.62
N ALA A 55 -1.53 3.92 -0.72
CA ALA A 55 -2.31 5.06 -0.22
C ALA A 55 -2.83 5.95 -1.36
N SER A 56 -1.99 6.19 -2.38
CA SER A 56 -2.39 6.94 -3.58
C SER A 56 -3.55 6.29 -4.34
N LEU A 57 -3.60 4.95 -4.45
CA LEU A 57 -4.72 4.26 -5.09
C LEU A 57 -5.98 4.26 -4.22
N LEU A 58 -5.83 4.23 -2.91
CA LEU A 58 -6.93 4.32 -1.95
C LEU A 58 -7.42 5.77 -1.73
N LEU A 59 -6.87 6.75 -2.47
CA LEU A 59 -7.16 8.17 -2.32
C LEU A 59 -6.94 8.67 -0.88
N LEU A 60 -5.93 8.10 -0.22
CA LEU A 60 -5.53 8.48 1.13
C LEU A 60 -4.35 9.45 1.09
N PRO A 61 -4.37 10.51 1.92
CA PRO A 61 -3.19 11.32 2.12
C PRO A 61 -2.07 10.45 2.72
N PRO A 62 -0.79 10.79 2.49
CA PRO A 62 0.36 10.06 3.03
C PRO A 62 0.54 10.30 4.54
N HIS A 63 -0.48 9.97 5.32
CA HIS A 63 -0.51 10.13 6.77
C HIS A 63 0.26 9.00 7.46
N PRO A 64 1.17 9.27 8.41
CA PRO A 64 2.07 8.27 9.01
C PRO A 64 1.35 7.02 9.53
N VAL A 65 0.24 7.20 10.25
CA VAL A 65 -0.57 6.08 10.77
C VAL A 65 -1.16 5.23 9.64
N ALA A 66 -1.72 5.87 8.60
CA ALA A 66 -2.29 5.15 7.46
C ALA A 66 -1.20 4.38 6.71
N LEU A 67 -0.04 4.98 6.49
CA LEU A 67 1.09 4.32 5.83
C LEU A 67 1.63 3.13 6.63
N SER A 68 1.67 3.24 7.96
CA SER A 68 2.07 2.14 8.84
C SER A 68 1.10 0.96 8.76
N VAL A 69 -0.22 1.24 8.84
CA VAL A 69 -1.27 0.22 8.71
C VAL A 69 -1.27 -0.40 7.32
N ILE A 70 -1.11 0.40 6.27
CA ILE A 70 -0.99 -0.13 4.91
C ILE A 70 0.21 -1.08 4.81
N LEU A 71 1.38 -0.69 5.34
CA LEU A 71 2.57 -1.55 5.30
C LEU A 71 2.34 -2.89 5.98
N SER A 72 1.69 -2.91 7.15
CA SER A 72 1.42 -4.16 7.89
C SER A 72 0.40 -5.05 7.19
N LEU A 73 -0.45 -4.49 6.34
CA LEU A 73 -1.47 -5.21 5.58
C LEU A 73 -1.06 -5.56 4.14
N MET A 74 0.11 -5.09 3.67
CA MET A 74 0.57 -5.45 2.33
C MET A 74 0.87 -6.95 2.26
N PRO A 75 0.28 -7.69 1.30
CA PRO A 75 0.43 -9.13 1.22
C PRO A 75 1.86 -9.51 0.81
N ARG A 76 2.42 -10.54 1.44
CA ARG A 76 3.75 -11.07 1.06
C ARG A 76 3.69 -11.96 -0.18
N VAL A 77 2.54 -12.56 -0.42
CA VAL A 77 2.23 -13.36 -1.60
C VAL A 77 0.88 -12.90 -2.13
N VAL A 78 0.78 -12.65 -3.42
CA VAL A 78 -0.45 -12.20 -4.07
C VAL A 78 -0.56 -12.77 -5.48
N VAL A 79 -1.73 -13.30 -5.80
CA VAL A 79 -2.04 -13.81 -7.15
C VAL A 79 -2.63 -12.67 -7.98
N VAL A 80 -2.05 -12.44 -9.17
CA VAL A 80 -2.47 -11.43 -10.15
C VAL A 80 -2.51 -12.10 -11.52
N ASP A 81 -3.68 -12.08 -12.17
CA ASP A 81 -3.91 -12.71 -13.50
C ASP A 81 -3.43 -14.17 -13.57
N GLY A 82 -3.72 -14.95 -12.51
CA GLY A 82 -3.33 -16.37 -12.41
C GLY A 82 -1.84 -16.60 -12.13
N ARG A 83 -1.04 -15.55 -11.92
CA ARG A 83 0.39 -15.65 -11.62
C ARG A 83 0.67 -15.19 -10.21
N GLU A 84 1.52 -15.93 -9.51
CA GLU A 84 1.93 -15.57 -8.16
C GLU A 84 3.02 -14.47 -8.20
N TRP A 85 2.85 -13.47 -7.35
CA TRP A 85 3.86 -12.48 -7.02
C TRP A 85 4.21 -12.62 -5.55
N ARG A 86 5.50 -12.59 -5.24
CA ARG A 86 6.01 -12.71 -3.88
C ARG A 86 7.02 -11.63 -3.57
N VAL A 87 7.08 -11.22 -2.30
CA VAL A 87 8.12 -10.32 -1.81
C VAL A 87 9.44 -11.09 -1.77
N ALA A 88 10.40 -10.69 -2.59
CA ALA A 88 11.75 -11.25 -2.60
C ALA A 88 12.70 -10.55 -1.62
N ARG A 89 12.43 -9.26 -1.34
CA ARG A 89 13.27 -8.43 -0.47
C ARG A 89 12.43 -7.34 0.20
N GLU A 90 12.85 -6.95 1.39
CA GLU A 90 12.34 -5.80 2.13
C GLU A 90 13.48 -4.84 2.49
N GLU A 91 13.28 -3.54 2.28
CA GLU A 91 14.22 -2.49 2.72
C GLU A 91 13.43 -1.34 3.34
N GLY A 92 13.42 -1.26 4.68
CA GLY A 92 12.59 -0.28 5.38
C GLY A 92 11.11 -0.46 5.03
N SER A 93 10.51 0.54 4.37
CA SER A 93 9.11 0.50 3.89
C SER A 93 8.96 0.08 2.43
N ARG A 94 10.02 -0.44 1.80
CA ARG A 94 10.01 -0.89 0.39
C ARG A 94 9.88 -2.40 0.32
N LEU A 95 8.90 -2.87 -0.44
CA LEU A 95 8.71 -4.27 -0.74
C LEU A 95 9.03 -4.52 -2.22
N PHE A 96 9.96 -5.43 -2.46
CA PHE A 96 10.40 -5.81 -3.79
C PHE A 96 9.64 -7.08 -4.21
N TYR A 97 8.61 -6.90 -5.02
CA TYR A 97 7.81 -8.01 -5.55
C TYR A 97 8.45 -8.55 -6.82
N VAL A 98 8.58 -9.88 -6.88
CA VAL A 98 8.97 -10.61 -8.08
C VAL A 98 7.85 -11.56 -8.46
N ARG A 99 7.67 -11.77 -9.76
CA ARG A 99 6.76 -12.79 -10.26
C ARG A 99 7.42 -14.16 -10.06
N ALA A 100 6.70 -15.10 -9.44
CA ALA A 100 7.12 -16.50 -9.42
C ALA A 100 7.04 -17.07 -10.85
N SER A 101 8.02 -17.90 -11.21
CA SER A 101 8.07 -18.58 -12.51
C SER A 101 7.02 -19.68 -12.60
#